data_AF-X0W3K1-F1
#
_entry.id   AF-X0W3K1-F1
#
_cell.length_a   1.000
_cell.length_b   1.000
_cell.length_c   1.000
_cell.angle_alpha   90.00
_cell.angle_beta   90.00
_cell.angle_gamma   90.00
#
_symmetry.space_group_name_H-M   'P 1'
#
loop_
_entity.id
_entity.type
_entity.pdbx_description
1 polymer ?
#
loop_
_entity_poly.entity_id
_entity_poly.type
_entity_poly.pdbx_seq_one_letter_code
_entity_poly.pdbx_strand_id
1 'polypeptide(L)' 'RLKGVFHLLEKEGFEKAKLAQVHGPIGLPIGAQTPEEIAVSIISEVISVRYQGLEWSLSLKEAYKRKK' A
#
# COMPACT_ATOMS: atom_id res chain seq x y z
N ARG A 1 3.22 -7.54 -11.30
CA ARG A 1 1.94 -8.04 -10.73
C ARG A 1 0.96 -6.91 -10.46
N LEU A 2 1.20 -5.96 -9.54
CA LEU A 2 0.30 -4.82 -9.27
C LEU A 2 -0.12 -4.04 -10.54
N LYS A 3 0.83 -3.57 -11.35
CA LYS A 3 0.54 -2.83 -12.60
C LYS A 3 -0.43 -3.58 -13.55
N GLY A 4 -0.37 -4.90 -13.59
CA GLY A 4 -1.26 -5.71 -14.43
C GLY A 4 -2.71 -5.74 -13.91
N VAL A 5 -2.89 -5.71 -12.59
CA VAL A 5 -4.23 -5.61 -11.97
C VAL A 5 -4.86 -4.25 -12.27
N PHE A 6 -4.10 -3.16 -12.16
CA PHE A 6 -4.59 -1.83 -12.52
C PHE A 6 -5.00 -1.74 -14.00
N HIS A 7 -4.18 -2.29 -14.91
CA HIS A 7 -4.50 -2.36 -16.34
C HIS A 7 -5.76 -3.18 -16.64
N LEU A 8 -6.00 -4.27 -15.90
CA LEU A 8 -7.23 -5.05 -16.02
C LEU A 8 -8.45 -4.23 -15.58
N LEU A 9 -8.37 -3.57 -14.43
CA LEU A 9 -9.46 -2.74 -13.91
C LEU A 9 -9.76 -1.53 -14.83
N GLU A 10 -8.74 -0.91 -15.42
CA GLU A 10 -8.94 0.13 -16.44
C GLU A 10 -9.70 -0.42 -17.66
N LYS A 11 -9.37 -1.63 -18.12
CA LYS A 11 -10.09 -2.29 -19.22
C LYS A 11 -11.52 -2.68 -18.88
N GLU A 12 -11.81 -2.98 -17.61
CA GLU A 12 -13.16 -3.24 -17.11
C GLU A 12 -14.01 -1.96 -16.96
N GLY A 13 -13.43 -0.79 -17.24
CA GLY A 13 -14.16 0.49 -17.28
C GLY A 13 -14.11 1.29 -15.97
N PHE A 14 -13.22 0.94 -15.03
CA PHE A 14 -13.02 1.74 -13.83
C PHE A 14 -12.33 3.07 -14.15
N GLU A 15 -12.86 4.16 -13.59
CA GLU A 15 -12.28 5.49 -13.76
C GLU A 15 -10.88 5.60 -13.16
N LYS A 16 -9.98 6.25 -13.90
CA LYS A 16 -8.60 6.52 -13.44
C LYS A 16 -8.57 7.29 -12.12
N ALA A 17 -9.50 8.22 -11.91
CA ALA A 17 -9.59 9.01 -10.67
C ALA A 17 -9.92 8.13 -9.44
N LYS A 18 -10.71 7.06 -9.64
CA LYS A 18 -11.01 6.10 -8.57
C LYS A 18 -9.84 5.17 -8.31
N LEU A 19 -9.18 4.70 -9.37
CA LEU A 19 -7.98 3.87 -9.23
C LEU A 19 -6.80 4.62 -8.60
N ALA A 20 -6.67 5.92 -8.85
CA ALA A 20 -5.62 6.76 -8.25
C ALA A 20 -5.70 6.82 -6.71
N GLN A 21 -6.87 6.57 -6.12
CA GLN A 21 -7.05 6.52 -4.66
C GLN A 21 -6.55 5.19 -4.05
N VAL A 22 -6.25 4.18 -4.88
CA VAL A 22 -5.79 2.87 -4.41
C VAL A 22 -4.28 2.89 -4.26
N HIS A 23 -3.81 2.86 -3.02
CA HIS A 23 -2.39 2.89 -2.71
C HIS A 23 -1.89 1.47 -2.43
N GLY A 24 -0.85 1.06 -3.16
CA GLY A 24 -0.26 -0.27 -3.00
C GLY A 24 1.24 -0.29 -3.31
N PRO A 25 1.98 -1.30 -2.84
CA PRO A 25 1.53 -2.44 -2.03
C PRO A 25 1.09 -2.06 -0.61
N ILE A 26 0.16 -2.84 -0.06
CA ILE A 26 -0.33 -2.71 1.32
C ILE A 26 0.70 -3.28 2.31
N GLY A 27 0.70 -2.73 3.52
CA GLY A 27 1.59 -3.05 4.62
C GLY A 27 2.66 -1.99 4.87
N LEU A 28 2.99 -1.75 6.15
CA LEU A 28 4.17 -0.96 6.52
C LEU A 28 5.47 -1.70 6.21
N PRO A 29 6.55 -0.98 5.85
CA PRO A 29 7.79 -1.60 5.39
C PRO A 29 8.64 -2.13 6.56
N ILE A 30 8.20 -3.25 7.17
CA ILE A 30 8.86 -3.89 8.31
C ILE A 30 9.82 -5.02 7.89
N GLY A 31 9.99 -5.25 6.59
CA GLY A 31 10.82 -6.36 6.09
C GLY A 31 10.15 -7.73 6.17
N ALA A 32 8.82 -7.78 6.16
CA ALA A 32 8.03 -9.01 6.27
C ALA A 32 8.34 -10.01 5.13
N GLN A 33 8.46 -11.29 5.50
CA GLN A 33 8.72 -12.43 4.63
C GLN A 33 7.71 -13.56 4.85
N THR A 34 7.29 -13.80 6.09
CA THR A 34 6.30 -14.83 6.42
C THR A 34 4.86 -14.30 6.30
N PRO A 35 3.86 -15.18 6.10
CA PRO A 35 2.45 -14.76 6.11
C PRO A 35 2.05 -14.00 7.37
N GLU A 36 2.56 -14.40 8.53
CA GLU A 36 2.29 -13.78 9.83
C GLU A 36 2.88 -12.36 9.89
N GLU A 37 4.11 -12.18 9.42
CA GLU A 37 4.74 -10.85 9.33
C GLU A 37 4.01 -9.95 8.33
N ILE A 38 3.54 -10.49 7.21
CA ILE A 38 2.76 -9.75 6.23
C ILE A 38 1.42 -9.30 6.85
N ALA A 39 0.76 -10.17 7.62
CA ALA A 39 -0.47 -9.81 8.32
C ALA A 39 -0.25 -8.65 9.31
N VAL A 40 0.82 -8.71 10.11
CA VAL A 40 1.20 -7.63 11.04
C VAL A 40 1.51 -6.34 10.28
N SER A 41 2.25 -6.42 9.17
CA SER A 41 2.56 -5.28 8.30
C SER A 41 1.29 -4.59 7.80
N ILE A 42 0.28 -5.37 7.36
CA ILE A 42 -1.00 -4.88 6.85
C ILE A 42 -1.82 -4.21 7.96
N ILE A 43 -2.03 -4.90 9.09
CA ILE A 43 -2.83 -4.35 10.21
C ILE A 43 -2.17 -3.08 10.76
N SER A 44 -0.84 -3.06 10.83
CA SER A 44 -0.10 -1.86 11.26
C SER A 44 -0.38 -0.67 10.35
N GLU A 45 -0.43 -0.86 9.02
CA GLU A 45 -0.80 0.23 8.11
C GLU A 45 -2.25 0.70 8.33
N VAL A 46 -3.20 -0.22 8.51
CA VAL A 46 -4.62 0.11 8.78
C VAL A 46 -4.75 0.96 10.04
N ILE A 47 -4.08 0.56 11.13
CA ILE A 47 -4.07 1.29 12.39
C ILE A 47 -3.42 2.66 12.20
N SER A 48 -2.27 2.72 11.55
CA SER A 48 -1.58 3.98 11.29
C SER A 48 -2.40 4.98 10.48
N VAL A 49 -3.09 4.53 9.43
CA VAL A 49 -3.99 5.41 8.65
C VAL A 49 -5.13 5.93 9.54
N ARG A 50 -5.69 5.09 10.41
CA ARG A 50 -6.78 5.47 11.32
C ARG A 50 -6.37 6.54 12.34
N TYR A 51 -5.15 6.48 12.88
CA TYR A 51 -4.72 7.35 13.99
C TYR A 51 -3.76 8.48 13.58
N GLN A 52 -3.00 8.31 12.50
CA GLN A 52 -1.96 9.25 12.04
C GLN A 52 -2.25 9.83 10.64
N GLY A 53 -3.23 9.28 9.93
CA GLY A 53 -3.56 9.66 8.56
C GLY A 53 -2.73 8.95 7.49
N LEU A 54 -3.20 9.04 6.25
CA LEU A 54 -2.59 8.35 5.10
C LEU A 54 -1.18 8.87 4.78
N GLU A 55 -0.97 10.18 4.88
CA GLU A 55 0.31 10.84 4.64
C GLU A 55 1.43 10.28 5.51
N TRP A 56 1.12 9.94 6.77
CA TRP A 56 2.09 9.33 7.66
C TRP A 56 2.56 7.97 7.14
N SER A 57 1.61 7.10 6.71
CA SER A 57 1.95 5.78 6.16
C SER A 57 2.81 5.92 4.89
N LEU A 58 2.44 6.85 4.01
CA LEU A 58 3.18 7.11 2.78
C LEU A 58 4.60 7.63 3.06
N SER A 59 4.76 8.52 4.04
CA SER A 59 6.07 9.05 4.43
C SER A 59 7.04 7.95 4.89
N LEU A 60 6.56 6.94 5.63
CA LEU A 60 7.38 5.81 6.06
C LEU A 60 7.79 4.91 4.90
N LYS A 61 6.86 4.66 3.97
CA LYS A 61 7.13 3.90 2.75
C LYS A 61 8.18 4.60 1.88
N GLU A 62 8.11 5.91 1.77
CA GLU A 62 9.08 6.72 1.05
C GLU A 62 10.46 6.69 1.72
N ALA A 63 10.50 6.87 3.05
CA ALA A 63 11.73 6.80 3.82
C ALA A 63 12.42 5.43 3.72
N TYR A 64 11.64 4.35 3.71
CA TYR A 64 12.18 3.00 3.53
C TYR A 64 12.78 2.79 2.13
N LYS A 65 12.12 3.27 1.07
CA LYS A 65 12.66 3.20 -0.30
C LYS A 65 13.99 3.92 -0.44
N ARG A 66 14.17 5.07 0.22
CA ARG A 66 15.42 5.85 0.18
C ARG A 66 16.59 5.18 0.88
N LYS A 67 16.33 4.23 1.78
CA LYS A 67 17.36 3.48 2.52
C LYS A 67 17.82 2.21 1.80
N LYS A 68 17.11 1.80 0.75
CA LYS A 68 17.48 0.67 -0.13
C LYS A 68 18.17 1.19 -1.38
#